data_AF-A0A2Z4RKF7-F1
#
_entry.id   AF-A0A2Z4RKF7-F1
#
_cell.length_a   1.000
_cell.length_b   1.000
_cell.length_c   1.000
_cell.angle_alpha   90.00
_cell.angle_beta   90.00
_cell.angle_gamma   90.00
#
_symmetry.space_group_name_H-M   'P 1'
#
loop_
_entity.id
_entity.type
_entity.pdbx_description
1 polymer ?
#
loop_
_entity_poly.entity_id
_entity_poly.type
_entity_poly.pdbx_seq_one_letter_code
_entity_poly.pdbx_strand_id
1 'polypeptide(L)'
;MSDSTDSTAAPAAETPGAKPSRRWPAIVVGLCLVAGVAAGMGWLMHKSKAPAPQLAAEKLGMSRPDGLLETHSLSQLPKDLLAVPFLKETLTEDFVFYYETHADRLGLIGSLRRIIYEHDLKLQDTLIEQLFDQPADIALWRGADGRLRDFLLVMDRGGLAKVLEPLAKVALDDSQLSKIADVKVGTDDVALYQLTYNAGRALLFASHGDKLVVLSNPTRFVDPQSGESQAPGSVSPQAIAALLGGEKLFPEAFGLQPRAPQVKQRLSVNASVLAMGYQRFIPNFAGLRFDMDDKGWHSFLAMDELENQPDFDFKPIWQAMPMGASACVALPLAAEQQKPLLVKLGAEEKVAQALTEHMAGAAGLCWYADSRLYTPLLVASLNDKDSAKLDGDLGKLFGSMVGAFEANVDEQVFPVVEKQEGQSHQWQRQVSSNFGPYKAGDAENPDAISGKAFMRVSLARHGSTLVFSLDDKLVDKALGTLDKRFPPMADVVPKDLLMPIYFGPDSMAQLMQQETLDSLPPDMEPVFYNAAKTYLIPKLRTLGGYGKYALTLPEGSEPDGHWQWLPLTWKAL
;
A
#
# COMPACT_ATOMS: atom_id res chain seq x y z
N MET A 1 -39.40 -49.43 28.52
CA MET A 1 -40.58 -49.87 29.30
C MET A 1 -40.11 -50.07 30.72
N SER A 2 -40.75 -49.36 31.65
CA SER A 2 -40.65 -49.46 33.12
C SER A 2 -39.33 -49.00 33.75
N ASP A 3 -39.29 -48.17 34.78
CA ASP A 3 -40.37 -47.47 35.49
C ASP A 3 -39.80 -46.25 36.23
N SER A 4 -40.63 -45.24 36.30
CA SER A 4 -40.53 -44.04 37.13
C SER A 4 -40.79 -44.40 38.60
N THR A 5 -40.18 -43.70 39.56
CA THR A 5 -40.84 -42.82 40.57
C THR A 5 -40.03 -42.62 41.84
N ASP A 6 -40.04 -41.35 42.26
CA ASP A 6 -40.30 -40.83 43.60
C ASP A 6 -39.19 -40.48 44.62
N SER A 7 -39.22 -39.16 44.93
CA SER A 7 -39.43 -38.56 46.24
C SER A 7 -38.36 -38.60 47.35
N THR A 8 -37.85 -37.39 47.61
CA THR A 8 -37.92 -36.63 48.88
C THR A 8 -37.17 -37.09 50.13
N ALA A 9 -36.60 -36.07 50.79
CA ALA A 9 -36.42 -35.89 52.24
C ALA A 9 -35.01 -36.08 52.82
N ALA A 10 -34.45 -34.95 53.27
CA ALA A 10 -33.40 -34.85 54.28
C ALA A 10 -33.91 -35.36 55.66
N PRO A 11 -33.02 -35.58 56.65
CA PRO A 11 -32.76 -34.47 57.57
C PRO A 11 -31.33 -34.40 58.15
N ALA A 12 -31.12 -33.31 58.87
CA ALA A 12 -29.88 -32.74 59.39
C ALA A 12 -29.29 -33.43 60.63
N ALA A 13 -28.03 -33.10 60.93
CA ALA A 13 -27.48 -33.13 62.29
C ALA A 13 -26.63 -31.88 62.56
N GLU A 14 -26.72 -31.41 63.80
CA GLU A 14 -26.48 -30.05 64.28
C GLU A 14 -25.06 -29.79 64.84
N THR A 15 -24.58 -28.53 64.68
CA THR A 15 -23.83 -27.67 65.65
C THR A 15 -22.45 -28.12 66.22
N PRO A 16 -21.61 -27.25 66.89
CA PRO A 16 -21.80 -25.87 67.36
C PRO A 16 -20.64 -24.89 67.05
N GLY A 17 -20.82 -23.62 67.47
CA GLY A 17 -20.10 -22.43 67.00
C GLY A 17 -18.80 -22.02 67.70
N ALA A 18 -18.16 -21.00 67.10
CA ALA A 18 -17.03 -20.25 67.65
C ALA A 18 -17.19 -18.73 67.43
N LYS A 19 -16.69 -17.96 68.40
CA LYS A 19 -16.83 -16.51 68.64
C LYS A 19 -16.36 -15.58 67.50
N PRO A 20 -16.84 -14.31 67.48
CA PRO A 20 -16.72 -13.42 66.33
C PRO A 20 -15.34 -12.77 66.25
N SER A 21 -14.65 -12.90 65.11
CA SER A 21 -13.40 -12.18 64.86
C SER A 21 -13.68 -10.86 64.14
N ARG A 22 -13.34 -9.78 64.82
CA ARG A 22 -13.37 -8.37 64.40
C ARG A 22 -12.27 -8.11 63.35
N ARG A 23 -12.41 -8.70 62.16
CA ARG A 23 -11.51 -8.47 61.00
C ARG A 23 -12.25 -8.10 59.71
N TRP A 24 -13.56 -7.93 59.77
CA TRP A 24 -14.37 -7.69 58.59
C TRP A 24 -14.21 -6.30 57.94
N PRO A 25 -14.07 -5.17 58.68
CA PRO A 25 -13.98 -3.87 58.01
C PRO A 25 -12.64 -3.65 57.30
N ALA A 26 -11.54 -4.25 57.76
CA ALA A 26 -10.23 -4.11 57.13
C ALA A 26 -10.12 -4.91 55.81
N ILE A 27 -10.79 -6.06 55.72
CA ILE A 27 -10.84 -6.87 54.50
C ILE A 27 -11.72 -6.19 53.45
N VAL A 28 -12.84 -5.58 53.87
CA VAL A 28 -13.73 -4.84 52.96
C VAL A 28 -13.04 -3.56 52.43
N VAL A 29 -12.35 -2.80 53.27
CA VAL A 29 -11.58 -1.62 52.82
C VAL A 29 -10.40 -2.02 51.92
N GLY A 30 -9.73 -3.14 52.21
CA GLY A 30 -8.67 -3.70 51.36
C GLY A 30 -9.19 -4.15 49.99
N LEU A 31 -10.34 -4.82 49.93
CA LEU A 31 -10.99 -5.22 48.68
C LEU A 31 -11.47 -4.02 47.85
N CYS A 32 -12.00 -2.97 48.49
CA CYS A 32 -12.39 -1.74 47.80
C CYS A 32 -11.20 -0.96 47.23
N LEU A 33 -10.06 -0.94 47.94
CA LEU A 33 -8.82 -0.33 47.43
C LEU A 33 -8.20 -1.13 46.29
N VAL A 34 -8.17 -2.46 46.37
CA VAL A 34 -7.67 -3.32 45.28
C VAL A 34 -8.60 -3.27 44.07
N ALA A 35 -9.92 -3.25 44.26
CA ALA A 35 -10.88 -3.06 43.17
C ALA A 35 -10.79 -1.66 42.55
N GLY A 36 -10.57 -0.61 43.36
CA GLY A 36 -10.37 0.76 42.87
C GLY A 36 -9.06 0.93 42.09
N VAL A 37 -7.97 0.28 42.52
CA VAL A 37 -6.69 0.28 41.81
C VAL A 37 -6.73 -0.61 40.57
N ALA A 38 -7.41 -1.76 40.61
CA ALA A 38 -7.61 -2.62 39.44
C ALA A 38 -8.55 -1.99 38.40
N ALA A 39 -9.60 -1.28 38.83
CA ALA A 39 -10.47 -0.52 37.94
C ALA A 39 -9.77 0.75 37.40
N GLY A 40 -8.94 1.42 38.21
CA GLY A 40 -8.14 2.56 37.78
C GLY A 40 -7.03 2.17 36.80
N MET A 41 -6.32 1.07 37.04
CA MET A 41 -5.34 0.51 36.09
C MET A 41 -6.03 -0.09 34.86
N GLY A 42 -7.18 -0.74 35.00
CA GLY A 42 -7.97 -1.24 33.89
C GLY A 42 -8.49 -0.12 32.98
N TRP A 43 -8.85 1.05 33.54
CA TRP A 43 -9.26 2.22 32.78
C TRP A 43 -8.08 2.97 32.13
N LEU A 44 -6.89 2.96 32.74
CA LEU A 44 -5.66 3.46 32.11
C LEU A 44 -5.10 2.52 31.03
N MET A 45 -5.36 1.21 31.12
CA MET A 45 -4.90 0.18 30.17
C MET A 45 -5.93 -0.15 29.08
N HIS A 46 -7.20 0.22 29.24
CA HIS A 46 -8.18 0.24 28.17
C HIS A 46 -8.34 1.67 27.65
N LYS A 47 -7.35 2.10 26.86
CA LYS A 47 -7.62 3.10 25.82
C LYS A 47 -8.62 2.47 24.86
N SER A 48 -9.92 2.60 25.15
CA SER A 48 -10.95 2.37 24.15
C SER A 48 -10.63 3.29 22.98
N LYS A 49 -10.08 2.75 21.89
CA LYS A 49 -9.79 3.52 20.68
C LYS A 49 -11.10 4.15 20.23
N ALA A 50 -11.21 5.46 20.41
CA ALA A 50 -12.32 6.21 19.84
C ALA A 50 -12.37 5.89 18.34
N PRO A 51 -13.56 5.74 17.74
CA PRO A 51 -13.67 5.58 16.29
C PRO A 51 -12.86 6.69 15.61
N ALA A 52 -12.12 6.33 14.56
CA ALA A 52 -11.23 7.26 13.88
C ALA A 52 -12.00 8.56 13.58
N PRO A 53 -11.51 9.72 14.04
CA PRO A 53 -12.24 10.97 13.84
C PRO A 53 -12.44 11.17 12.34
N GLN A 54 -13.68 11.48 11.96
CA GLN A 54 -13.99 11.81 10.58
C GLN A 54 -13.21 13.06 10.19
N LEU A 55 -12.44 12.96 9.11
CA LEU A 55 -11.49 14.00 8.69
C LEU A 55 -12.24 15.26 8.25
N ALA A 56 -11.60 16.42 8.33
CA ALA A 56 -12.19 17.67 7.85
C ALA A 56 -12.59 17.56 6.36
N ALA A 57 -11.71 16.96 5.54
CA ALA A 57 -11.96 16.71 4.12
C ALA A 57 -13.25 15.90 3.90
N GLU A 58 -13.46 14.82 4.66
CA GLU A 58 -14.62 13.94 4.51
C GLU A 58 -15.92 14.63 4.92
N LYS A 59 -15.89 15.43 6.00
CA LYS A 59 -17.03 16.24 6.44
C LYS A 59 -17.44 17.26 5.38
N LEU A 60 -16.45 17.75 4.63
CA LEU A 60 -16.66 18.64 3.50
C LEU A 60 -16.98 17.87 2.21
N GLY A 61 -17.15 16.54 2.21
CA GLY A 61 -17.52 15.78 1.02
C GLY A 61 -16.37 15.56 0.03
N MET A 62 -15.12 15.54 0.51
CA MET A 62 -13.95 15.15 -0.25
C MET A 62 -13.49 13.74 0.17
N SER A 63 -13.31 12.86 -0.81
CA SER A 63 -12.78 11.51 -0.58
C SER A 63 -11.29 11.54 -0.19
N ARG A 64 -10.82 10.54 0.57
CA ARG A 64 -9.40 10.47 0.98
C ARG A 64 -8.47 10.29 -0.22
N PRO A 65 -7.40 11.10 -0.35
CA PRO A 65 -6.37 10.89 -1.37
C PRO A 65 -5.54 9.62 -1.12
N ASP A 66 -5.09 9.01 -2.22
CA ASP A 66 -4.15 7.89 -2.24
C ASP A 66 -2.68 8.36 -2.21
N GLY A 67 -2.41 9.60 -2.63
CA GLY A 67 -1.10 10.24 -2.54
C GLY A 67 -1.19 11.75 -2.33
N LEU A 68 -0.14 12.35 -1.77
CA LEU A 68 -0.01 13.78 -1.52
C LEU A 68 1.40 14.25 -1.83
N LEU A 69 1.51 15.31 -2.61
CA LEU A 69 2.74 16.06 -2.83
C LEU A 69 2.58 17.46 -2.25
N GLU A 70 3.37 17.81 -1.25
CA GLU A 70 3.50 19.19 -0.75
C GLU A 70 4.84 19.74 -1.26
N THR A 71 4.80 20.77 -2.11
CA THR A 71 5.98 21.35 -2.76
C THR A 71 6.15 22.82 -2.43
N HIS A 72 7.41 23.28 -2.37
CA HIS A 72 7.74 24.71 -2.33
C HIS A 72 7.72 25.34 -3.73
N SER A 73 8.01 24.54 -4.77
CA SER A 73 8.00 24.97 -6.16
C SER A 73 7.85 23.74 -7.06
N LEU A 74 6.78 23.72 -7.86
CA LEU A 74 6.53 22.66 -8.85
C LEU A 74 7.61 22.64 -9.95
N SER A 75 8.17 23.81 -10.27
CA SER A 75 9.22 23.94 -11.29
C SER A 75 10.54 23.29 -10.86
N GLN A 76 10.83 23.27 -9.55
CA GLN A 76 12.05 22.68 -9.00
C GLN A 76 11.94 21.18 -8.73
N LEU A 77 10.71 20.65 -8.55
CA LEU A 77 10.50 19.24 -8.20
C LEU A 77 11.24 18.25 -9.11
N PRO A 78 11.23 18.37 -10.46
CA PRO A 78 11.99 17.45 -11.31
C PRO A 78 13.50 17.48 -11.02
N LYS A 79 14.06 18.67 -10.79
CA LYS A 79 15.49 18.85 -10.47
C LYS A 79 15.81 18.28 -9.08
N ASP A 80 14.93 18.49 -8.10
CA ASP A 80 15.09 17.96 -6.74
C ASP A 80 15.03 16.42 -6.72
N LEU A 81 14.21 15.80 -7.56
CA LEU A 81 14.19 14.35 -7.74
C LEU A 81 15.52 13.83 -8.32
N LEU A 82 16.11 14.56 -9.29
CA LEU A 82 17.42 14.25 -9.85
C LEU A 82 18.60 14.57 -8.91
N ALA A 83 18.37 15.14 -7.72
CA ALA A 83 19.42 15.35 -6.73
C ALA A 83 19.88 14.03 -6.08
N VAL A 84 19.04 12.99 -6.08
CA VAL A 84 19.43 11.66 -5.61
C VAL A 84 20.32 11.01 -6.68
N PRO A 85 21.59 10.65 -6.39
CA PRO A 85 22.49 10.07 -7.39
C PRO A 85 21.88 8.85 -8.09
N PHE A 86 21.26 7.97 -7.30
CA PHE A 86 20.52 6.81 -7.77
C PHE A 86 19.43 7.15 -8.79
N LEU A 87 18.63 8.20 -8.53
CA LEU A 87 17.60 8.64 -9.47
C LEU A 87 18.19 9.40 -10.65
N LYS A 88 19.27 10.16 -10.49
CA LYS A 88 19.93 10.88 -11.59
C LYS A 88 20.46 9.95 -12.68
N GLU A 89 21.04 8.83 -12.27
CA GLU A 89 21.63 7.86 -13.20
C GLU A 89 20.57 6.95 -13.85
N THR A 90 19.41 6.76 -13.20
CA THR A 90 18.33 5.91 -13.72
C THR A 90 17.26 6.73 -14.47
N LEU A 91 16.84 7.86 -13.89
CA LEU A 91 15.97 8.88 -14.45
C LEU A 91 16.87 9.99 -15.04
N THR A 92 17.17 9.90 -16.33
CA THR A 92 18.05 10.84 -17.05
C THR A 92 17.42 12.23 -17.21
N GLU A 93 18.17 13.22 -17.72
CA GLU A 93 17.61 14.52 -18.13
C GLU A 93 16.43 14.39 -19.11
N ASP A 94 16.37 13.29 -19.88
CA ASP A 94 15.21 12.97 -20.73
C ASP A 94 13.91 12.82 -19.93
N PHE A 95 13.98 12.40 -18.66
CA PHE A 95 12.80 12.34 -17.79
C PHE A 95 12.27 13.73 -17.48
N VAL A 96 13.16 14.67 -17.18
CA VAL A 96 12.82 16.09 -16.97
C VAL A 96 12.28 16.67 -18.27
N PHE A 97 12.97 16.44 -19.39
CA PHE A 97 12.52 16.88 -20.71
C PHE A 97 11.16 16.29 -21.10
N TYR A 98 10.91 15.00 -20.85
CA TYR A 98 9.63 14.35 -21.10
C TYR A 98 8.51 15.00 -20.29
N TYR A 99 8.74 15.26 -19.00
CA TYR A 99 7.77 15.96 -18.16
C TYR A 99 7.52 17.39 -18.67
N GLU A 100 8.58 18.07 -19.09
CA GLU A 100 8.48 19.42 -19.65
C GLU A 100 7.76 19.45 -21.01
N THR A 101 7.88 18.40 -21.82
CA THR A 101 7.31 18.32 -23.17
C THR A 101 6.07 17.44 -23.26
N HIS A 102 5.51 17.06 -22.11
CA HIS A 102 4.35 16.18 -22.08
C HIS A 102 3.16 16.84 -22.79
N ALA A 103 2.46 16.06 -23.63
CA ALA A 103 1.33 16.52 -24.43
C ALA A 103 0.25 17.28 -23.63
N ASP A 104 0.01 16.92 -22.36
CA ASP A 104 -0.96 17.61 -21.51
C ASP A 104 -0.47 18.98 -21.07
N ARG A 105 0.80 19.10 -20.67
CA ARG A 105 1.43 20.39 -20.38
C ARG A 105 1.43 21.28 -21.62
N LEU A 106 1.83 20.74 -22.77
CA LEU A 106 1.83 21.46 -24.05
C LEU A 106 0.42 21.86 -24.48
N GLY A 107 -0.57 20.98 -24.28
CA GLY A 107 -1.98 21.25 -24.56
C GLY A 107 -2.55 22.37 -23.71
N LEU A 108 -2.28 22.34 -22.41
CA LEU A 108 -2.67 23.40 -21.47
C LEU A 108 -2.02 24.74 -21.82
N ILE A 109 -0.70 24.74 -22.06
CA ILE A 109 0.03 25.95 -22.47
C ILE A 109 -0.49 26.48 -23.81
N GLY A 110 -0.77 25.59 -24.77
CA GLY A 110 -1.32 25.93 -26.08
C GLY A 110 -2.71 26.56 -25.98
N SER A 111 -3.62 25.96 -25.21
CA SER A 111 -4.95 26.51 -24.93
C SER A 111 -4.88 27.85 -24.23
N LEU A 112 -4.01 28.01 -23.22
CA LEU A 112 -3.83 29.29 -22.54
C LEU A 112 -3.29 30.38 -23.48
N ARG A 113 -2.27 30.06 -24.30
CA ARG A 113 -1.72 31.02 -25.29
C ARG A 113 -2.77 31.44 -26.31
N ARG A 114 -3.62 30.51 -26.75
CA ARG A 114 -4.73 30.80 -27.65
C ARG A 114 -5.72 31.77 -27.01
N ILE A 115 -6.17 31.49 -25.79
CA ILE A 115 -7.07 32.37 -25.02
C ILE A 115 -6.46 33.77 -24.85
N ILE A 116 -5.17 33.84 -24.51
CA ILE A 116 -4.43 35.10 -24.34
C ILE A 116 -4.45 35.92 -25.63
N TYR A 117 -4.18 35.27 -26.76
CA TYR A 117 -4.14 35.91 -28.07
C TYR A 117 -5.53 36.33 -28.57
N GLU A 118 -6.53 35.45 -28.49
CA GLU A 118 -7.90 35.71 -28.99
C GLU A 118 -8.61 36.82 -28.20
N HIS A 119 -8.26 37.01 -26.93
CA HIS A 119 -8.88 38.00 -26.06
C HIS A 119 -7.96 39.18 -25.67
N ASP A 120 -6.86 39.40 -26.41
CA ASP A 120 -5.90 40.50 -26.22
C ASP A 120 -5.46 40.68 -24.74
N LEU A 121 -5.18 39.56 -24.07
CA LEU A 121 -4.73 39.58 -22.68
C LEU A 121 -3.24 39.92 -22.61
N LYS A 122 -2.87 40.85 -21.71
CA LYS A 122 -1.46 41.20 -21.44
C LYS A 122 -0.79 40.19 -20.51
N LEU A 123 -0.77 38.92 -20.89
CA LEU A 123 -0.14 37.85 -20.12
C LEU A 123 1.21 37.50 -20.75
N GLN A 124 2.30 37.63 -19.98
CA GLN A 124 3.66 37.32 -20.43
C GLN A 124 3.93 35.81 -20.38
N ASP A 125 4.73 35.27 -21.31
CA ASP A 125 5.15 33.85 -21.27
C ASP A 125 5.84 33.47 -19.95
N THR A 126 6.58 34.42 -19.34
CA THR A 126 7.22 34.27 -18.03
C THR A 126 6.24 34.01 -16.88
N LEU A 127 4.96 34.35 -17.05
CA LEU A 127 3.95 34.16 -16.01
C LEU A 127 3.69 32.69 -15.73
N ILE A 128 3.66 31.85 -16.78
CA ILE A 128 3.41 30.42 -16.63
C ILE A 128 4.53 29.80 -15.80
N GLU A 129 5.78 30.18 -16.07
CA GLU A 129 6.95 29.75 -15.28
C GLU A 129 6.86 30.24 -13.84
N GLN A 130 6.51 31.51 -13.62
CA GLN A 130 6.34 32.09 -12.29
C GLN A 130 5.20 31.44 -11.49
N LEU A 131 4.12 31.01 -12.15
CA LEU A 131 3.01 30.31 -11.53
C LEU A 131 3.42 28.91 -11.06
N PHE A 132 4.20 28.18 -11.86
CA PHE A 132 4.73 26.87 -11.46
C PHE A 132 5.88 26.97 -10.45
N ASP A 133 6.46 28.15 -10.24
CA ASP A 133 7.46 28.36 -9.21
C ASP A 133 6.86 28.62 -7.81
N GLN A 134 5.53 28.58 -7.68
CA GLN A 134 4.86 28.80 -6.41
C GLN A 134 4.71 27.52 -5.56
N PRO A 135 4.52 27.67 -4.23
CA PRO A 135 4.16 26.57 -3.35
C PRO A 135 2.82 25.95 -3.76
N ALA A 136 2.76 24.63 -3.70
CA ALA A 136 1.57 23.89 -4.08
C ALA A 136 1.43 22.58 -3.32
N ASP A 137 0.19 22.20 -3.05
CA ASP A 137 -0.19 20.89 -2.55
C ASP A 137 -1.00 20.17 -3.63
N ILE A 138 -0.63 18.93 -3.95
CA ILE A 138 -1.29 18.08 -4.94
C ILE A 138 -1.77 16.80 -4.26
N ALA A 139 -3.08 16.68 -4.11
CA ALA A 139 -3.73 15.43 -3.72
C ALA A 139 -3.97 14.56 -4.97
N LEU A 140 -3.72 13.25 -4.85
CA LEU A 140 -3.75 12.28 -5.94
C LEU A 140 -4.68 11.11 -5.60
N TRP A 141 -5.45 10.66 -6.59
CA TRP A 141 -6.32 9.48 -6.50
C TRP A 141 -6.06 8.52 -7.64
N ARG A 142 -6.28 7.24 -7.35
CA ARG A 142 -6.22 6.19 -8.37
C ARG A 142 -7.41 6.29 -9.31
N GLY A 143 -7.12 6.15 -10.60
CA GLY A 143 -8.11 5.94 -11.63
C GLY A 143 -8.62 4.50 -11.67
N ALA A 144 -9.52 4.22 -12.61
CA ALA A 144 -10.07 2.87 -12.82
C ALA A 144 -9.01 1.81 -13.17
N ASP A 145 -7.84 2.22 -13.67
CA ASP A 145 -6.71 1.33 -13.97
C ASP A 145 -5.74 1.15 -12.78
N GLY A 146 -6.05 1.73 -11.62
CA GLY A 146 -5.21 1.67 -10.42
C GLY A 146 -4.03 2.64 -10.38
N ARG A 147 -3.78 3.43 -11.44
CA ARG A 147 -2.71 4.45 -11.47
C ARG A 147 -3.18 5.76 -10.86
N LEU A 148 -2.29 6.46 -10.15
CA LEU A 148 -2.53 7.83 -9.70
C LEU A 148 -2.65 8.75 -10.92
N ARG A 149 -3.85 9.30 -11.16
CA ARG A 149 -4.14 10.10 -12.37
C ARG A 149 -5.09 11.26 -12.12
N ASP A 150 -6.04 11.09 -11.21
CA ASP A 150 -6.97 12.14 -10.83
C ASP A 150 -6.24 12.96 -9.76
N PHE A 151 -6.16 14.28 -9.94
CA PHE A 151 -5.47 15.16 -9.01
C PHE A 151 -6.26 16.41 -8.69
N LEU A 152 -6.06 16.91 -7.48
CA LEU A 152 -6.51 18.21 -7.06
C LEU A 152 -5.30 19.00 -6.56
N LEU A 153 -5.05 20.12 -7.21
CA LEU A 153 -3.93 21.02 -6.98
C LEU A 153 -4.45 22.26 -6.25
N VAL A 154 -3.81 22.62 -5.14
CA VAL A 154 -4.02 23.87 -4.43
C VAL A 154 -2.69 24.60 -4.43
N MET A 155 -2.64 25.79 -4.99
CA MET A 155 -1.42 26.58 -5.03
C MET A 155 -1.62 27.97 -4.47
N ASP A 156 -0.55 28.50 -3.91
CA ASP A 156 -0.42 29.93 -3.66
C ASP A 156 -0.03 30.63 -4.95
N ARG A 157 -0.54 31.85 -5.16
CA ARG A 157 -0.20 32.67 -6.33
C ARG A 157 0.82 33.76 -6.01
N GLY A 158 1.25 33.87 -4.75
CA GLY A 158 2.32 34.79 -4.34
C GLY A 158 2.10 36.25 -4.75
N GLY A 159 0.85 36.74 -4.79
CA GLY A 159 0.52 38.09 -5.27
C GLY A 159 0.26 38.21 -6.78
N LEU A 160 0.35 37.13 -7.55
CA LEU A 160 -0.13 37.05 -8.95
C LEU A 160 -1.68 37.02 -9.03
N ALA A 161 -2.36 37.35 -7.93
CA ALA A 161 -3.80 37.20 -7.79
C ALA A 161 -4.62 37.94 -8.87
N LYS A 162 -4.16 39.16 -9.19
CA LYS A 162 -4.77 40.07 -10.16
C LYS A 162 -4.56 39.66 -11.61
N VAL A 163 -3.70 38.67 -11.86
CA VAL A 163 -3.27 38.32 -13.21
C VAL A 163 -4.25 37.35 -13.89
N LEU A 164 -5.02 36.57 -13.11
CA LEU A 164 -6.06 35.67 -13.63
C LEU A 164 -7.47 36.28 -13.65
N GLU A 165 -7.68 37.45 -13.03
CA GLU A 165 -8.96 38.18 -13.05
C GLU A 165 -9.52 38.45 -14.47
N PRO A 166 -8.69 38.75 -15.50
CA PRO A 166 -9.19 38.97 -16.86
C PRO A 166 -9.87 37.75 -17.49
N LEU A 167 -9.54 36.52 -17.06
CA LEU A 167 -10.14 35.28 -17.60
C LEU A 167 -11.65 35.21 -17.33
N ALA A 168 -12.15 35.89 -16.30
CA ALA A 168 -13.58 35.94 -15.99
C ALA A 168 -14.41 36.60 -17.10
N LYS A 169 -13.82 37.55 -17.85
CA LYS A 169 -14.48 38.17 -19.01
C LYS A 169 -14.43 37.29 -20.25
N VAL A 170 -13.38 36.48 -20.37
CA VAL A 170 -13.16 35.57 -21.50
C VAL A 170 -14.09 34.37 -21.48
N ALA A 171 -14.36 33.82 -20.29
CA ALA A 171 -15.19 32.63 -20.11
C ALA A 171 -16.66 32.77 -20.61
N LEU A 172 -17.09 33.97 -21.00
CA LEU A 172 -18.42 34.21 -21.56
C LEU A 172 -18.47 34.01 -23.09
N ASP A 173 -17.33 34.15 -23.78
CA ASP A 173 -17.24 34.19 -25.24
C ASP A 173 -16.29 33.13 -25.84
N ASP A 174 -15.65 32.30 -25.01
CA ASP A 174 -14.67 31.29 -25.43
C ASP A 174 -15.23 29.85 -25.44
N SER A 175 -14.87 29.07 -26.46
CA SER A 175 -15.34 27.68 -26.62
C SER A 175 -14.62 26.65 -25.75
N GLN A 176 -13.42 26.98 -25.27
CA GLN A 176 -12.57 26.15 -24.44
C GLN A 176 -12.72 26.48 -22.96
N LEU A 177 -13.05 27.72 -22.60
CA LEU A 177 -13.23 28.19 -21.23
C LEU A 177 -14.69 28.54 -20.94
N SER A 178 -15.33 27.83 -20.00
CA SER A 178 -16.72 28.09 -19.59
C SER A 178 -16.87 28.19 -18.08
N LYS A 179 -17.80 29.00 -17.60
CA LYS A 179 -18.23 29.00 -16.19
C LYS A 179 -19.25 27.89 -15.96
N ILE A 180 -19.02 27.02 -14.97
CA ILE A 180 -19.90 25.86 -14.70
C ILE A 180 -20.69 25.98 -13.39
N ALA A 181 -20.18 26.72 -12.40
CA ALA A 181 -20.83 26.90 -11.10
C ALA A 181 -20.32 28.16 -10.40
N ASP A 182 -20.98 28.53 -9.30
CA ASP A 182 -20.46 29.46 -8.30
C ASP A 182 -20.24 28.70 -6.98
N VAL A 183 -19.09 28.94 -6.36
CA VAL A 183 -18.69 28.35 -5.08
C VAL A 183 -18.61 29.47 -4.04
N LYS A 184 -19.31 29.31 -2.93
CA LYS A 184 -19.38 30.33 -1.89
C LYS A 184 -18.18 30.24 -0.95
N VAL A 185 -17.30 31.24 -0.98
CA VAL A 185 -16.11 31.35 -0.10
C VAL A 185 -16.32 32.51 0.87
N GLY A 186 -16.69 32.18 2.10
CA GLY A 186 -17.09 33.19 3.09
C GLY A 186 -18.32 33.99 2.61
N THR A 187 -18.14 35.27 2.33
CA THR A 187 -19.19 36.16 1.79
C THR A 187 -19.17 36.27 0.27
N ASP A 188 -18.14 35.75 -0.39
CA ASP A 188 -17.89 35.97 -1.81
C ASP A 188 -18.39 34.77 -2.62
N ASP A 189 -19.01 35.05 -3.77
CA ASP A 189 -19.34 34.04 -4.76
C ASP A 189 -18.19 33.93 -5.77
N VAL A 190 -17.51 32.80 -5.78
CA VAL A 190 -16.33 32.54 -6.60
C VAL A 190 -16.72 31.65 -7.77
N ALA A 191 -16.51 32.12 -8.99
CA ALA A 191 -16.80 31.35 -10.19
C ALA A 191 -15.87 30.14 -10.32
N LEU A 192 -16.47 28.97 -10.58
CA LEU A 192 -15.79 27.74 -10.95
C LEU A 192 -15.81 27.62 -12.48
N TYR A 193 -14.63 27.58 -13.08
CA TYR A 193 -14.45 27.51 -14.52
C TYR A 193 -14.03 26.10 -14.95
N GLN A 194 -14.41 25.71 -16.16
CA GLN A 194 -13.93 24.54 -16.86
C GLN A 194 -13.06 24.97 -18.05
N LEU A 195 -11.84 24.44 -18.14
CA LEU A 195 -10.97 24.59 -19.31
C LEU A 195 -10.89 23.26 -20.06
N THR A 196 -11.33 23.27 -21.31
CA THR A 196 -11.25 22.15 -22.25
C THR A 196 -10.00 22.28 -23.12
N TYR A 197 -9.16 21.24 -23.14
CA TYR A 197 -7.90 21.19 -23.88
C TYR A 197 -7.75 19.79 -24.52
N ASN A 198 -6.79 19.63 -25.45
CA ASN A 198 -6.44 18.34 -26.06
C ASN A 198 -7.63 17.40 -26.39
N ALA A 199 -8.28 17.61 -27.54
CA ALA A 199 -9.26 16.69 -28.14
C ALA A 199 -10.20 15.95 -27.13
N GLY A 200 -10.77 16.68 -26.17
CA GLY A 200 -11.79 16.17 -25.24
C GLY A 200 -11.37 16.06 -23.77
N ARG A 201 -10.18 16.55 -23.38
CA ARG A 201 -9.83 16.67 -21.96
C ARG A 201 -10.36 17.97 -21.37
N ALA A 202 -10.68 17.96 -20.10
CA ALA A 202 -11.07 19.17 -19.38
C ALA A 202 -10.56 19.12 -17.95
N LEU A 203 -10.38 20.29 -17.35
CA LEU A 203 -10.11 20.47 -15.93
C LEU A 203 -11.02 21.57 -15.36
N LEU A 204 -11.22 21.58 -14.06
CA LEU A 204 -11.89 22.67 -13.36
C LEU A 204 -10.88 23.51 -12.61
N PHE A 205 -11.12 24.81 -12.53
CA PHE A 205 -10.33 25.67 -11.66
C PHE A 205 -11.14 26.83 -11.11
N ALA A 206 -10.79 27.26 -9.91
CA ALA A 206 -11.35 28.42 -9.24
C ALA A 206 -10.25 29.15 -8.49
N SER A 207 -10.45 30.45 -8.28
CA SER A 207 -9.43 31.32 -7.74
C SER A 207 -10.04 32.34 -6.79
N HIS A 208 -9.48 32.48 -5.59
CA HIS A 208 -9.94 33.42 -4.56
C HIS A 208 -8.75 33.90 -3.73
N GLY A 209 -8.63 35.22 -3.50
CA GLY A 209 -7.46 35.79 -2.84
C GLY A 209 -6.16 35.38 -3.54
N ASP A 210 -5.21 34.80 -2.81
CA ASP A 210 -3.97 34.23 -3.39
C ASP A 210 -4.08 32.73 -3.72
N LYS A 211 -5.22 32.09 -3.51
CA LYS A 211 -5.39 30.65 -3.74
C LYS A 211 -5.90 30.36 -5.15
N LEU A 212 -5.34 29.34 -5.78
CA LEU A 212 -5.86 28.70 -6.98
C LEU A 212 -6.07 27.22 -6.69
N VAL A 213 -7.28 26.73 -6.96
CA VAL A 213 -7.64 25.32 -6.89
C VAL A 213 -7.88 24.81 -8.30
N VAL A 214 -7.26 23.69 -8.65
CA VAL A 214 -7.41 23.01 -9.95
C VAL A 214 -7.76 21.55 -9.72
N LEU A 215 -8.87 21.09 -10.30
CA LEU A 215 -9.28 19.68 -10.30
C LEU A 215 -9.11 19.11 -11.71
N SER A 216 -8.31 18.06 -11.83
CA SER A 216 -7.91 17.51 -13.14
C SER A 216 -9.03 16.84 -13.92
N ASN A 217 -10.11 16.46 -13.25
CA ASN A 217 -11.19 15.67 -13.82
C ASN A 217 -12.56 16.23 -13.37
N PRO A 218 -13.28 16.95 -14.25
CA PRO A 218 -14.58 17.54 -13.92
C PRO A 218 -15.62 16.54 -13.43
N THR A 219 -15.55 15.27 -13.85
CA THR A 219 -16.49 14.22 -13.41
C THR A 219 -16.35 13.87 -11.92
N ARG A 220 -15.29 14.33 -11.28
CA ARG A 220 -15.06 14.17 -9.85
C ARG A 220 -15.64 15.30 -9.00
N PHE A 221 -16.11 16.38 -9.62
CA PHE A 221 -16.84 17.42 -8.91
C PHE A 221 -18.27 16.93 -8.67
N VAL A 222 -18.57 16.56 -7.42
CA VAL A 222 -19.83 15.93 -7.01
C VAL A 222 -20.46 16.75 -5.91
N ASP A 223 -21.70 17.20 -6.10
CA ASP A 223 -22.47 17.83 -5.03
C ASP A 223 -23.03 16.74 -4.11
N PRO A 224 -22.67 16.69 -2.80
CA PRO A 224 -23.20 15.69 -1.88
C PRO A 224 -24.74 15.71 -1.77
N GLN A 225 -25.39 16.83 -2.11
CA GLN A 225 -26.84 16.95 -2.11
C GLN A 225 -27.53 16.29 -3.32
N SER A 226 -26.77 15.89 -4.36
CA SER A 226 -27.33 15.24 -5.55
C SER A 226 -27.76 13.79 -5.33
N GLY A 227 -27.36 13.17 -4.21
CA GLY A 227 -27.63 11.76 -3.92
C GLY A 227 -26.74 10.78 -4.69
N GLU A 228 -25.74 11.27 -5.43
CA GLU A 228 -24.76 10.42 -6.11
C GLU A 228 -23.80 9.75 -5.13
N SER A 229 -23.48 8.47 -5.37
CA SER A 229 -22.49 7.74 -4.58
C SER A 229 -21.11 8.36 -4.78
N GLN A 230 -20.46 8.78 -3.68
CA GLN A 230 -19.11 9.33 -3.73
C GLN A 230 -18.12 8.27 -4.24
N ALA A 231 -17.47 8.57 -5.36
CA ALA A 231 -16.41 7.75 -5.92
C ALA A 231 -15.04 8.20 -5.36
N PRO A 232 -13.99 7.35 -5.43
CA PRO A 232 -12.63 7.82 -5.20
C PRO A 232 -12.31 9.03 -6.09
N GLY A 233 -11.73 10.05 -5.49
CA GLY A 233 -11.45 11.33 -6.15
C GLY A 233 -12.59 12.33 -6.08
N SER A 234 -13.78 11.99 -5.54
CA SER A 234 -14.89 12.94 -5.42
C SER A 234 -14.53 14.15 -4.55
N VAL A 235 -14.89 15.33 -5.03
CA VAL A 235 -14.66 16.64 -4.41
C VAL A 235 -15.94 17.47 -4.52
N SER A 236 -16.39 18.01 -3.39
CA SER A 236 -17.60 18.83 -3.33
C SER A 236 -17.36 20.33 -3.58
N PRO A 237 -18.43 21.11 -3.83
CA PRO A 237 -18.36 22.57 -3.77
C PRO A 237 -17.85 23.10 -2.43
N GLN A 238 -18.25 22.50 -1.31
CA GLN A 238 -17.85 22.93 0.04
C GLN A 238 -16.36 22.68 0.29
N ALA A 239 -15.81 21.59 -0.21
CA ALA A 239 -14.38 21.30 -0.12
C ALA A 239 -13.56 22.27 -0.98
N ILE A 240 -14.01 22.59 -2.20
CA ILE A 240 -13.36 23.63 -3.02
C ILE A 240 -13.42 24.99 -2.32
N ALA A 241 -14.55 25.33 -1.71
CA ALA A 241 -14.70 26.58 -0.97
C ALA A 241 -13.70 26.68 0.20
N ALA A 242 -13.59 25.62 1.00
CA ALA A 242 -12.66 25.53 2.12
C ALA A 242 -11.19 25.68 1.66
N LEU A 243 -10.80 25.00 0.57
CA LEU A 243 -9.45 25.11 0.01
C LEU A 243 -9.15 26.51 -0.52
N LEU A 244 -10.10 27.15 -1.19
CA LEU A 244 -10.01 28.55 -1.62
C LEU A 244 -9.91 29.52 -0.44
N GLY A 245 -10.60 29.21 0.66
CA GLY A 245 -10.50 29.92 1.93
C GLY A 245 -9.18 29.69 2.68
N GLY A 246 -8.33 28.77 2.21
CA GLY A 246 -7.01 28.47 2.77
C GLY A 246 -6.98 27.34 3.81
N GLU A 247 -8.06 26.58 3.96
CA GLU A 247 -8.07 25.39 4.81
C GLU A 247 -7.12 24.31 4.26
N LYS A 248 -6.36 23.66 5.16
CA LYS A 248 -5.42 22.59 4.80
C LYS A 248 -6.09 21.23 5.01
N LEU A 249 -6.68 20.69 3.94
CA LEU A 249 -7.49 19.46 4.04
C LEU A 249 -6.72 18.16 3.80
N PHE A 250 -5.57 18.20 3.11
CA PHE A 250 -4.87 16.98 2.69
C PHE A 250 -3.97 16.34 3.76
N PRO A 251 -3.16 17.09 4.54
CA PRO A 251 -2.19 16.48 5.45
C PRO A 251 -2.84 15.55 6.50
N GLU A 252 -4.04 15.89 6.96
CA GLU A 252 -4.81 15.11 7.94
C GLU A 252 -5.10 13.69 7.44
N ALA A 253 -5.31 13.50 6.12
CA ALA A 253 -5.58 12.20 5.52
C ALA A 253 -4.42 11.20 5.63
N PHE A 254 -3.22 11.71 5.93
CA PHE A 254 -1.98 10.94 6.10
C PHE A 254 -1.43 11.06 7.53
N GLY A 255 -2.22 11.59 8.49
CA GLY A 255 -1.74 11.85 9.86
C GLY A 255 -0.54 12.79 9.93
N LEU A 256 -0.38 13.67 8.94
CA LEU A 256 0.79 14.55 8.84
C LEU A 256 0.59 15.81 9.68
N GLN A 257 1.65 16.16 10.40
CA GLN A 257 1.81 17.50 10.96
C GLN A 257 2.12 18.50 9.83
N PRO A 258 1.82 19.80 10.04
CA PRO A 258 2.18 20.84 9.09
C PRO A 258 3.63 20.70 8.62
N ARG A 259 3.83 20.75 7.30
CA ARG A 259 5.17 20.65 6.70
C ARG A 259 6.11 21.71 7.31
N ALA A 260 7.25 21.24 7.80
CA ALA A 260 8.24 22.11 8.40
C ALA A 260 8.88 23.01 7.31
N PRO A 261 9.24 24.27 7.61
CA PRO A 261 9.72 25.22 6.60
C PRO A 261 10.98 24.77 5.83
N GLN A 262 11.83 23.97 6.46
CA GLN A 262 13.04 23.41 5.83
C GLN A 262 12.76 22.30 4.82
N VAL A 263 11.57 21.69 4.86
CA VAL A 263 11.18 20.63 3.94
C VAL A 263 10.66 21.27 2.65
N LYS A 264 11.48 21.23 1.60
CA LYS A 264 11.18 21.79 0.28
C LYS A 264 10.13 20.98 -0.47
N GLN A 265 10.24 19.65 -0.40
CA GLN A 265 9.35 18.70 -1.05
C GLN A 265 8.94 17.66 -0.03
N ARG A 266 7.67 17.26 -0.01
CA ARG A 266 7.19 16.10 0.73
C ARG A 266 6.25 15.31 -0.16
N LEU A 267 6.58 14.03 -0.38
CA LEU A 267 5.74 13.07 -1.09
C LEU A 267 5.25 12.03 -0.08
N SER A 268 3.95 11.83 0.02
CA SER A 268 3.33 10.80 0.85
C SER A 268 2.44 9.91 -0.01
N VAL A 269 2.53 8.59 0.15
CA VAL A 269 1.77 7.62 -0.65
C VAL A 269 1.20 6.55 0.27
N ASN A 270 -0.10 6.28 0.14
CA ASN A 270 -0.80 5.28 0.94
C ASN A 270 -0.40 3.85 0.53
N ALA A 271 -0.41 2.94 1.50
CA ALA A 271 -0.27 1.50 1.30
C ALA A 271 -1.25 0.94 0.27
N SER A 272 -2.43 1.54 0.08
CA SER A 272 -3.40 1.15 -0.96
C SER A 272 -2.81 1.17 -2.38
N VAL A 273 -1.85 2.08 -2.63
CA VAL A 273 -1.12 2.19 -3.90
C VAL A 273 0.08 1.26 -3.91
N LEU A 274 0.81 1.21 -2.79
CA LEU A 274 2.12 0.54 -2.70
C LEU A 274 2.02 -0.98 -2.54
N ALA A 275 1.01 -1.46 -1.81
CA ALA A 275 0.82 -2.87 -1.51
C ALA A 275 0.21 -3.65 -2.68
N MET A 276 -0.12 -3.02 -3.81
CA MET A 276 -0.62 -3.68 -5.03
C MET A 276 -1.78 -4.67 -4.78
N GLY A 277 -2.66 -4.37 -3.83
CA GLY A 277 -3.79 -5.23 -3.44
C GLY A 277 -3.54 -6.16 -2.25
N TYR A 278 -2.31 -6.29 -1.77
CA TYR A 278 -1.94 -7.12 -0.61
C TYR A 278 -2.11 -6.41 0.74
N GLN A 279 -2.60 -5.16 0.76
CA GLN A 279 -2.75 -4.35 1.99
C GLN A 279 -3.46 -5.09 3.12
N ARG A 280 -4.46 -5.93 2.79
CA ARG A 280 -5.22 -6.70 3.79
C ARG A 280 -4.35 -7.60 4.64
N PHE A 281 -3.25 -8.14 4.09
CA PHE A 281 -2.35 -9.06 4.79
C PHE A 281 -1.33 -8.32 5.69
N ILE A 282 -1.19 -7.00 5.51
CA ILE A 282 -0.24 -6.16 6.22
C ILE A 282 -0.93 -4.90 6.76
N PRO A 283 -1.98 -5.04 7.60
CA PRO A 283 -2.83 -3.91 7.96
C PRO A 283 -2.16 -2.89 8.89
N ASN A 284 -0.97 -3.20 9.41
CA ASN A 284 -0.12 -2.24 10.11
C ASN A 284 0.67 -1.33 9.17
N PHE A 285 0.77 -1.62 7.87
CA PHE A 285 1.46 -0.76 6.93
C PHE A 285 0.47 0.26 6.35
N ALA A 286 0.70 1.55 6.65
CA ALA A 286 -0.19 2.62 6.23
C ALA A 286 0.36 3.40 5.00
N GLY A 287 1.68 3.51 4.83
CA GLY A 287 2.24 4.18 3.66
C GLY A 287 3.72 4.54 3.76
N LEU A 288 4.23 5.25 2.76
CA LEU A 288 5.58 5.79 2.71
C LEU A 288 5.56 7.32 2.55
N ARG A 289 6.55 7.98 3.14
CA ARG A 289 6.78 9.42 2.97
C ARG A 289 8.24 9.70 2.66
N PHE A 290 8.47 10.68 1.80
CA PHE A 290 9.78 11.19 1.44
C PHE A 290 9.80 12.70 1.61
N ASP A 291 10.65 13.21 2.49
CA ASP A 291 10.86 14.64 2.72
C ASP A 291 12.23 15.05 2.13
N MET A 292 12.27 16.11 1.32
CA MET A 292 13.50 16.71 0.80
C MET A 292 13.81 17.98 1.56
N ASP A 293 15.02 18.09 2.11
CA ASP A 293 15.56 19.32 2.68
C ASP A 293 16.96 19.63 2.10
N ASP A 294 17.66 20.60 2.68
CA ASP A 294 19.03 20.95 2.24
C ASP A 294 20.06 19.83 2.42
N LYS A 295 19.75 18.81 3.22
CA LYS A 295 20.60 17.62 3.45
C LYS A 295 20.25 16.46 2.53
N GLY A 296 19.20 16.58 1.73
CA GLY A 296 18.75 15.58 0.78
C GLY A 296 17.41 14.95 1.16
N TRP A 297 17.16 13.76 0.63
CA TRP A 297 15.91 13.03 0.82
C TRP A 297 15.95 12.17 2.07
N HIS A 298 14.88 12.24 2.87
CA HIS A 298 14.66 11.46 4.07
C HIS A 298 13.41 10.60 3.89
N SER A 299 13.51 9.31 4.17
CA SER A 299 12.41 8.36 4.00
C SER A 299 11.74 8.04 5.34
N PHE A 300 10.43 7.78 5.31
CA PHE A 300 9.65 7.39 6.48
C PHE A 300 8.65 6.30 6.11
N LEU A 301 8.42 5.41 7.06
CA LEU A 301 7.40 4.36 7.02
C LEU A 301 6.24 4.78 7.93
N ALA A 302 5.02 4.82 7.41
CA ALA A 302 3.84 4.95 8.25
C ALA A 302 3.33 3.58 8.68
N MET A 303 3.06 3.46 9.97
CA MET A 303 2.46 2.28 10.54
C MET A 303 1.24 2.60 11.40
N ASP A 304 0.30 1.65 11.43
CA ASP A 304 -0.87 1.64 12.28
C ASP A 304 -0.69 0.63 13.41
N GLU A 305 -1.04 1.05 14.63
CA GLU A 305 -1.10 0.20 15.81
C GLU A 305 -2.31 -0.74 15.72
N LEU A 306 -2.04 -2.04 15.88
CA LEU A 306 -3.05 -3.10 15.89
C LEU A 306 -3.30 -3.62 17.30
N GLU A 307 -4.53 -4.07 17.55
CA GLU A 307 -4.81 -4.85 18.76
C GLU A 307 -4.04 -6.17 18.70
N ASN A 308 -3.36 -6.53 19.80
CA ASN A 308 -2.49 -7.71 19.89
C ASN A 308 -1.39 -7.74 18.81
N GLN A 309 -0.78 -6.58 18.53
CA GLN A 309 0.32 -6.47 17.58
C GLN A 309 1.47 -7.43 17.96
N PRO A 310 1.90 -8.32 17.05
CA PRO A 310 3.06 -9.16 17.31
C PRO A 310 4.33 -8.33 17.42
N ASP A 311 5.29 -8.85 18.21
CA ASP A 311 6.61 -8.27 18.31
C ASP A 311 7.25 -8.10 16.94
N PHE A 312 8.00 -7.02 16.82
CA PHE A 312 8.76 -6.64 15.64
C PHE A 312 10.05 -7.47 15.48
N ASP A 313 9.93 -8.81 15.53
CA ASP A 313 11.04 -9.73 15.27
C ASP A 313 10.93 -10.36 13.89
N PHE A 314 11.76 -9.88 12.96
CA PHE A 314 11.84 -10.39 11.59
C PHE A 314 12.94 -11.43 11.39
N LYS A 315 13.70 -11.80 12.44
CA LYS A 315 14.81 -12.75 12.31
C LYS A 315 14.37 -14.11 11.76
N PRO A 316 13.25 -14.73 12.21
CA PRO A 316 12.80 -16.01 11.66
C PRO A 316 12.52 -15.92 10.16
N ILE A 317 11.97 -14.79 9.71
CA ILE A 317 11.69 -14.53 8.29
C ILE A 317 12.99 -14.44 7.50
N TRP A 318 13.96 -13.67 7.96
CA TRP A 318 15.25 -13.54 7.27
C TRP A 318 16.07 -14.82 7.27
N GLN A 319 15.88 -15.71 8.26
CA GLN A 319 16.51 -17.04 8.32
C GLN A 319 15.90 -18.04 7.32
N ALA A 320 14.62 -17.88 7.00
CA ALA A 320 13.92 -18.74 6.06
C ALA A 320 14.04 -18.27 4.61
N MET A 321 14.21 -16.96 4.39
CA MET A 321 14.33 -16.38 3.05
C MET A 321 15.69 -16.70 2.42
N PRO A 322 15.73 -17.31 1.23
CA PRO A 322 16.98 -17.53 0.49
C PRO A 322 17.70 -16.24 0.11
N MET A 323 19.03 -16.28 0.07
CA MET A 323 19.80 -15.19 -0.53
C MET A 323 19.47 -14.97 -2.03
N GLY A 324 19.72 -13.75 -2.49
CA GLY A 324 19.60 -13.36 -3.91
C GLY A 324 18.24 -12.79 -4.27
N ALA A 325 17.48 -12.28 -3.30
CA ALA A 325 16.25 -11.56 -3.58
C ALA A 325 16.50 -10.25 -4.35
N SER A 326 15.53 -9.85 -5.16
CA SER A 326 15.40 -8.54 -5.80
C SER A 326 14.87 -7.49 -4.83
N ALA A 327 13.84 -7.85 -4.07
CA ALA A 327 13.27 -7.04 -3.02
C ALA A 327 12.59 -7.95 -2.02
N CYS A 328 12.62 -7.56 -0.76
CA CYS A 328 11.87 -8.24 0.29
C CYS A 328 11.23 -7.23 1.22
N VAL A 329 10.04 -7.58 1.71
CA VAL A 329 9.35 -6.86 2.78
C VAL A 329 9.03 -7.85 3.88
N ALA A 330 9.35 -7.52 5.12
CA ALA A 330 8.97 -8.27 6.32
C ALA A 330 8.16 -7.36 7.24
N LEU A 331 6.98 -7.81 7.63
CA LEU A 331 6.02 -7.04 8.43
C LEU A 331 5.36 -7.94 9.49
N PRO A 332 4.99 -7.40 10.66
CA PRO A 332 4.19 -8.14 11.64
C PRO A 332 2.86 -8.55 11.02
N LEU A 333 2.44 -9.80 11.26
CA LEU A 333 1.26 -10.39 10.65
C LEU A 333 0.02 -10.21 11.53
N ALA A 334 -1.06 -9.66 10.96
CA ALA A 334 -2.35 -9.55 11.64
C ALA A 334 -3.27 -10.72 11.26
N ALA A 335 -2.96 -11.90 11.79
CA ALA A 335 -3.58 -13.16 11.37
C ALA A 335 -5.10 -13.21 11.65
N GLU A 336 -5.55 -12.80 12.84
CA GLU A 336 -6.97 -12.87 13.23
C GLU A 336 -7.88 -12.07 12.28
N GLN A 337 -7.39 -10.92 11.78
CA GLN A 337 -8.13 -10.07 10.84
C GLN A 337 -8.36 -10.74 9.48
N GLN A 338 -7.67 -11.85 9.19
CA GLN A 338 -7.80 -12.59 7.92
C GLN A 338 -8.89 -13.68 7.96
N LYS A 339 -9.42 -14.06 9.13
CA LYS A 339 -10.45 -15.12 9.23
C LYS A 339 -11.62 -14.92 8.24
N PRO A 340 -12.22 -13.72 8.12
CA PRO A 340 -13.34 -13.52 7.19
C PRO A 340 -12.96 -13.71 5.72
N LEU A 341 -11.70 -13.44 5.36
CA LEU A 341 -11.18 -13.65 4.00
C LEU A 341 -11.06 -15.15 3.71
N LEU A 342 -10.47 -15.92 4.62
CA LEU A 342 -10.33 -17.37 4.45
C LEU A 342 -11.69 -18.04 4.27
N VAL A 343 -12.70 -17.64 5.05
CA VAL A 343 -14.07 -18.15 4.90
C VAL A 343 -14.68 -17.77 3.55
N LYS A 344 -14.49 -16.52 3.10
CA LYS A 344 -14.93 -16.09 1.76
C LYS A 344 -14.24 -16.85 0.62
N LEU A 345 -13.02 -17.33 0.84
CA LEU A 345 -12.26 -18.15 -0.11
C LEU A 345 -12.61 -19.65 -0.03
N GLY A 346 -13.60 -20.03 0.79
CA GLY A 346 -14.12 -21.39 0.87
C GLY A 346 -13.55 -22.23 2.01
N ALA A 347 -12.72 -21.66 2.90
CA ALA A 347 -12.30 -22.37 4.10
C ALA A 347 -13.47 -22.57 5.07
N GLU A 348 -13.59 -23.76 5.66
CA GLU A 348 -14.51 -23.98 6.77
C GLU A 348 -14.17 -23.06 7.94
N GLU A 349 -15.18 -22.54 8.65
CA GLU A 349 -14.95 -21.54 9.70
C GLU A 349 -14.00 -22.01 10.81
N LYS A 350 -14.09 -23.30 11.19
CA LYS A 350 -13.22 -23.91 12.19
C LYS A 350 -11.78 -24.05 11.70
N VAL A 351 -11.60 -24.37 10.41
CA VAL A 351 -10.27 -24.48 9.77
C VAL A 351 -9.65 -23.08 9.66
N ALA A 352 -10.42 -22.10 9.19
CA ALA A 352 -9.99 -20.70 9.13
C ALA A 352 -9.56 -20.18 10.50
N GLN A 353 -10.33 -20.47 11.55
CA GLN A 353 -9.99 -20.09 12.92
C GLN A 353 -8.70 -20.76 13.40
N ALA A 354 -8.59 -22.09 13.26
CA ALA A 354 -7.39 -22.82 13.67
C ALA A 354 -6.14 -22.29 12.96
N LEU A 355 -6.20 -22.04 11.65
CA LEU A 355 -5.10 -21.48 10.88
C LEU A 355 -4.66 -20.12 11.43
N THR A 356 -5.61 -19.20 11.69
CA THR A 356 -5.26 -17.88 12.24
C THR A 356 -4.67 -17.93 13.65
N GLU A 357 -5.07 -18.91 14.48
CA GLU A 357 -4.51 -19.13 15.82
C GLU A 357 -3.07 -19.68 15.77
N HIS A 358 -2.74 -20.44 14.71
CA HIS A 358 -1.40 -21.00 14.52
C HIS A 358 -0.41 -20.02 13.87
N MET A 359 -0.88 -18.99 13.17
CA MET A 359 -0.03 -17.95 12.60
C MET A 359 0.58 -17.08 13.71
N ALA A 360 1.86 -16.72 13.57
CA ALA A 360 2.61 -16.02 14.61
C ALA A 360 3.56 -14.97 14.05
N GLY A 361 3.83 -13.93 14.86
CA GLY A 361 4.95 -13.01 14.65
C GLY A 361 4.83 -12.23 13.34
N ALA A 362 5.76 -12.49 12.42
CA ALA A 362 5.88 -11.78 11.17
C ALA A 362 5.65 -12.68 9.95
N ALA A 363 5.40 -12.02 8.82
CA ALA A 363 5.45 -12.62 7.50
C ALA A 363 6.40 -11.81 6.60
N GLY A 364 7.01 -12.50 5.64
CA GLY A 364 7.86 -11.91 4.63
C GLY A 364 7.36 -12.23 3.23
N LEU A 365 7.58 -11.28 2.32
CA LEU A 365 7.34 -11.43 0.89
C LEU A 365 8.61 -11.03 0.14
N CYS A 366 9.16 -11.93 -0.67
CA CYS A 366 10.37 -11.68 -1.45
C CYS A 366 10.17 -11.99 -2.94
N TRP A 367 10.71 -11.14 -3.79
CA TRP A 367 10.81 -11.35 -5.24
C TRP A 367 12.23 -11.73 -5.62
N TYR A 368 12.39 -12.55 -6.65
CA TYR A 368 13.68 -13.04 -7.13
C TYR A 368 13.78 -12.91 -8.65
N ALA A 369 14.99 -12.65 -9.16
CA ALA A 369 15.24 -12.50 -10.59
C ALA A 369 14.97 -13.76 -11.42
N ASP A 370 15.08 -14.94 -10.82
CA ASP A 370 14.88 -16.24 -11.48
C ASP A 370 13.41 -16.72 -11.47
N SER A 371 12.49 -15.87 -11.01
CA SER A 371 11.05 -16.12 -10.97
C SER A 371 10.28 -14.99 -11.68
N ARG A 372 9.05 -14.68 -11.26
CA ARG A 372 8.19 -13.65 -11.86
C ARG A 372 7.73 -12.62 -10.84
N LEU A 373 7.34 -11.44 -11.31
CA LEU A 373 6.86 -10.34 -10.45
C LEU A 373 5.57 -10.72 -9.69
N TYR A 374 4.74 -11.59 -10.28
CA TYR A 374 3.50 -12.08 -9.69
C TYR A 374 3.64 -13.44 -8.98
N THR A 375 4.86 -13.98 -8.87
CA THR A 375 5.13 -15.24 -8.14
C THR A 375 6.13 -15.04 -7.01
N PRO A 376 5.91 -14.09 -6.07
CA PRO A 376 6.81 -13.91 -4.94
C PRO A 376 6.84 -15.15 -4.03
N LEU A 377 7.89 -15.27 -3.23
CA LEU A 377 7.96 -16.20 -2.11
C LEU A 377 7.36 -15.54 -0.87
N LEU A 378 6.34 -16.17 -0.30
CA LEU A 378 5.79 -15.83 1.01
C LEU A 378 6.38 -16.78 2.05
N VAL A 379 6.83 -16.20 3.17
CA VAL A 379 7.25 -16.94 4.36
C VAL A 379 6.49 -16.39 5.55
N ALA A 380 6.00 -17.25 6.42
CA ALA A 380 5.38 -16.82 7.66
C ALA A 380 5.73 -17.76 8.83
N SER A 381 5.73 -17.22 10.04
CA SER A 381 6.03 -18.00 11.23
C SER A 381 4.76 -18.63 11.82
N LEU A 382 4.92 -19.79 12.43
CA LEU A 382 3.87 -20.55 13.12
C LEU A 382 4.19 -20.71 14.60
N ASN A 383 3.17 -20.68 15.45
CA ASN A 383 3.28 -20.93 16.89
C ASN A 383 3.52 -22.41 17.22
N ASP A 384 3.06 -23.30 16.34
CA ASP A 384 3.14 -24.75 16.52
C ASP A 384 4.28 -25.33 15.69
N LYS A 385 5.11 -26.16 16.32
CA LYS A 385 6.25 -26.81 15.69
C LYS A 385 5.87 -28.16 15.08
N ASP A 386 4.87 -28.84 15.62
CA ASP A 386 4.54 -30.21 15.27
C ASP A 386 3.08 -30.56 15.60
N SER A 387 2.17 -30.37 14.63
CA SER A 387 0.87 -31.05 14.68
C SER A 387 0.48 -31.61 13.31
N ALA A 388 0.35 -32.93 13.23
CA ALA A 388 -0.20 -33.63 12.05
C ALA A 388 -1.62 -33.13 11.70
N LYS A 389 -2.33 -32.57 12.69
CA LYS A 389 -3.61 -31.89 12.48
C LYS A 389 -3.45 -30.62 11.64
N LEU A 390 -2.47 -29.76 11.96
CA LEU A 390 -2.19 -28.55 11.19
C LEU A 390 -1.82 -28.90 9.75
N ASP A 391 -1.01 -29.95 9.53
CA ASP A 391 -0.71 -30.44 8.17
C ASP A 391 -1.97 -30.86 7.41
N GLY A 392 -2.84 -31.64 8.06
CA GLY A 392 -4.12 -32.04 7.44
C GLY A 392 -5.02 -30.85 7.11
N ASP A 393 -5.04 -29.82 7.97
CA ASP A 393 -5.83 -28.60 7.76
C ASP A 393 -5.22 -27.73 6.64
N LEU A 394 -3.90 -27.60 6.57
CA LEU A 394 -3.17 -26.90 5.51
C LEU A 394 -3.36 -27.59 4.14
N GLY A 395 -3.24 -28.92 4.09
CA GLY A 395 -3.44 -29.68 2.86
C GLY A 395 -4.86 -29.57 2.31
N LYS A 396 -5.87 -29.65 3.19
CA LYS A 396 -7.27 -29.42 2.80
C LYS A 396 -7.50 -28.02 2.25
N LEU A 397 -6.98 -27.00 2.94
CA LEU A 397 -7.10 -25.60 2.52
C LEU A 397 -6.42 -25.38 1.16
N PHE A 398 -5.22 -25.91 0.98
CA PHE A 398 -4.50 -25.84 -0.28
C PHE A 398 -5.30 -26.50 -1.41
N GLY A 399 -5.81 -27.71 -1.18
CA GLY A 399 -6.63 -28.45 -2.13
C GLY A 399 -7.95 -27.75 -2.49
N SER A 400 -8.53 -26.94 -1.60
CA SER A 400 -9.75 -26.18 -1.88
C SER A 400 -9.50 -24.83 -2.57
N MET A 401 -8.41 -24.13 -2.23
CA MET A 401 -8.17 -22.75 -2.69
C MET A 401 -7.31 -22.68 -3.96
N VAL A 402 -6.38 -23.60 -4.16
CA VAL A 402 -5.42 -23.54 -5.26
C VAL A 402 -5.92 -24.40 -6.40
N GLY A 403 -6.31 -23.81 -7.53
CA GLY A 403 -6.73 -24.57 -8.70
C GLY A 403 -7.36 -23.68 -9.76
N ALA A 404 -7.46 -24.22 -10.97
CA ALA A 404 -8.23 -23.64 -12.05
C ALA A 404 -9.09 -24.74 -12.68
N PHE A 405 -10.07 -24.34 -13.48
CA PHE A 405 -10.80 -25.28 -14.32
C PHE A 405 -9.89 -25.77 -15.47
N GLU A 406 -9.67 -27.07 -15.55
CA GLU A 406 -8.76 -27.73 -16.49
C GLU A 406 -9.56 -28.67 -17.41
N ALA A 407 -9.85 -28.21 -18.63
CA ALA A 407 -10.75 -28.95 -19.54
C ALA A 407 -10.20 -30.32 -19.98
N ASN A 408 -8.89 -30.50 -19.93
CA ASN A 408 -8.19 -31.66 -20.47
C ASN A 408 -7.75 -32.68 -19.38
N VAL A 409 -8.33 -32.58 -18.18
CA VAL A 409 -8.04 -33.46 -17.04
C VAL A 409 -9.35 -34.05 -16.51
N ASP A 410 -9.37 -35.34 -16.17
CA ASP A 410 -10.58 -36.08 -15.81
C ASP A 410 -11.39 -35.44 -14.67
N GLU A 411 -10.72 -34.99 -13.60
CA GLU A 411 -11.35 -34.32 -12.46
C GLU A 411 -11.55 -32.80 -12.68
N GLN A 412 -11.28 -32.31 -13.89
CA GLN A 412 -11.33 -30.89 -14.26
C GLN A 412 -10.44 -29.97 -13.41
N VAL A 413 -9.52 -30.56 -12.65
CA VAL A 413 -8.49 -29.92 -11.85
C VAL A 413 -7.31 -30.90 -11.72
N PHE A 414 -6.08 -30.41 -11.70
CA PHE A 414 -4.93 -31.27 -11.43
C PHE A 414 -4.93 -31.76 -9.96
N PRO A 415 -4.47 -32.99 -9.69
CA PRO A 415 -4.40 -33.50 -8.31
C PRO A 415 -3.38 -32.73 -7.47
N VAL A 416 -3.57 -32.73 -6.15
CA VAL A 416 -2.52 -32.29 -5.21
C VAL A 416 -1.50 -33.42 -5.07
N VAL A 417 -0.24 -33.09 -5.23
CA VAL A 417 0.89 -33.97 -4.91
C VAL A 417 1.41 -33.59 -3.53
N GLU A 418 1.46 -34.57 -2.64
CA GLU A 418 1.98 -34.41 -1.27
C GLU A 418 3.35 -35.05 -1.15
N LYS A 419 4.28 -34.36 -0.49
CA LYS A 419 5.63 -34.84 -0.24
C LYS A 419 6.02 -34.56 1.20
N GLN A 420 6.52 -35.58 1.90
CA GLN A 420 7.03 -35.44 3.26
C GLN A 420 8.50 -35.89 3.31
N GLU A 421 9.39 -34.99 3.71
CA GLU A 421 10.83 -35.24 3.86
C GLU A 421 11.35 -34.58 5.13
N GLY A 422 11.75 -35.39 6.12
CA GLY A 422 12.23 -34.88 7.40
C GLY A 422 11.16 -34.04 8.12
N GLN A 423 11.46 -32.76 8.38
CA GLN A 423 10.53 -31.81 8.99
C GLN A 423 9.68 -31.06 7.97
N SER A 424 9.87 -31.32 6.67
CA SER A 424 9.15 -30.66 5.59
C SER A 424 7.93 -31.47 5.17
N HIS A 425 6.78 -30.81 5.09
CA HIS A 425 5.59 -31.30 4.43
C HIS A 425 5.20 -30.31 3.34
N GLN A 426 5.11 -30.77 2.09
CA GLN A 426 4.82 -29.96 0.90
C GLN A 426 3.56 -30.46 0.19
N TRP A 427 2.72 -29.51 -0.21
CA TRP A 427 1.56 -29.69 -1.09
C TRP A 427 1.80 -28.90 -2.37
N GLN A 428 1.65 -29.55 -3.50
CA GLN A 428 1.89 -28.95 -4.81
C GLN A 428 0.74 -29.27 -5.75
N ARG A 429 0.36 -28.30 -6.58
CA ARG A 429 -0.63 -28.52 -7.65
C ARG A 429 -0.22 -27.76 -8.90
N GLN A 430 -0.34 -28.43 -10.04
CA GLN A 430 -0.18 -27.82 -11.34
C GLN A 430 -1.41 -26.98 -11.68
N VAL A 431 -1.21 -25.77 -12.23
CA VAL A 431 -2.30 -24.88 -12.64
C VAL A 431 -1.98 -24.27 -14.00
N SER A 432 -2.83 -24.50 -15.01
CA SER A 432 -2.68 -23.91 -16.34
C SER A 432 -2.79 -22.39 -16.28
N SER A 433 -1.94 -21.70 -17.05
CA SER A 433 -1.94 -20.24 -17.13
C SER A 433 -1.39 -19.76 -18.47
N ASN A 434 -1.66 -18.52 -18.85
CA ASN A 434 -0.95 -17.88 -19.95
C ASN A 434 0.36 -17.21 -19.49
N PHE A 435 0.56 -17.13 -18.18
CA PHE A 435 1.65 -16.41 -17.53
C PHE A 435 2.41 -17.35 -16.57
N GLY A 436 2.36 -18.66 -16.76
CA GLY A 436 3.14 -19.57 -15.91
C GLY A 436 4.65 -19.43 -16.15
N PRO A 437 5.52 -19.66 -15.15
CA PRO A 437 6.97 -19.70 -15.36
C PRO A 437 7.43 -20.93 -16.18
N TYR A 438 6.56 -21.92 -16.38
CA TYR A 438 6.81 -23.11 -17.18
C TYR A 438 6.00 -23.08 -18.47
N LYS A 439 6.60 -23.43 -19.62
CA LYS A 439 5.86 -23.50 -20.88
C LYS A 439 5.01 -24.77 -20.90
N ALA A 440 3.86 -24.74 -21.56
CA ALA A 440 3.00 -25.92 -21.67
C ALA A 440 3.74 -27.16 -22.21
N GLY A 441 4.65 -26.97 -23.17
CA GLY A 441 5.49 -28.04 -23.73
C GLY A 441 6.50 -28.67 -22.77
N ASP A 442 6.78 -28.03 -21.62
CA ASP A 442 7.67 -28.54 -20.58
C ASP A 442 6.94 -29.44 -19.56
N ALA A 443 5.61 -29.54 -19.65
CA ALA A 443 4.82 -30.41 -18.77
C ALA A 443 5.05 -31.89 -19.10
N GLU A 444 4.89 -32.77 -18.10
CA GLU A 444 4.94 -34.23 -18.32
C GLU A 444 3.88 -34.69 -19.34
N ASN A 445 2.72 -34.04 -19.32
CA ASN A 445 1.67 -34.19 -20.32
C ASN A 445 1.28 -32.82 -20.90
N PRO A 446 1.91 -32.39 -22.01
CA PRO A 446 1.64 -31.09 -22.63
C PRO A 446 0.18 -30.89 -23.06
N ASP A 447 -0.49 -31.95 -23.52
CA ASP A 447 -1.88 -31.88 -24.01
C ASP A 447 -2.88 -31.63 -22.87
N ALA A 448 -2.50 -31.92 -21.61
CA ALA A 448 -3.31 -31.62 -20.44
C ALA A 448 -3.31 -30.13 -20.06
N ILE A 449 -2.33 -29.34 -20.52
CA ILE A 449 -2.23 -27.92 -20.19
C ILE A 449 -3.19 -27.13 -21.08
N SER A 450 -4.18 -26.47 -20.46
CA SER A 450 -5.20 -25.71 -21.19
C SER A 450 -4.69 -24.34 -21.68
N GLY A 451 -3.59 -23.84 -21.11
CA GLY A 451 -2.98 -22.54 -21.43
C GLY A 451 -1.68 -22.64 -22.23
N LYS A 452 -1.02 -21.50 -22.47
CA LYS A 452 0.33 -21.48 -23.11
C LYS A 452 1.44 -21.89 -22.15
N ALA A 453 1.17 -21.86 -20.85
CA ALA A 453 2.10 -22.06 -19.77
C ALA A 453 1.39 -22.71 -18.56
N PHE A 454 2.13 -22.98 -17.50
CA PHE A 454 1.57 -23.46 -16.25
C PHE A 454 2.42 -23.05 -15.05
N MET A 455 1.81 -23.10 -13.88
CA MET A 455 2.41 -22.89 -12.58
C MET A 455 2.46 -24.20 -11.82
N ARG A 456 3.46 -24.36 -10.96
CA ARG A 456 3.51 -25.44 -9.96
C ARG A 456 3.37 -24.81 -8.60
N VAL A 457 2.13 -24.46 -8.27
CA VAL A 457 1.80 -23.77 -7.03
C VAL A 457 2.16 -24.68 -5.88
N SER A 458 2.88 -24.17 -4.90
CA SER A 458 3.45 -24.96 -3.82
C SER A 458 3.27 -24.27 -2.47
N LEU A 459 2.83 -25.05 -1.49
CA LEU A 459 2.80 -24.71 -0.07
C LEU A 459 3.67 -25.73 0.66
N ALA A 460 4.50 -25.30 1.60
CA ALA A 460 5.19 -26.23 2.48
C ALA A 460 5.26 -25.70 3.91
N ARG A 461 5.26 -26.62 4.87
CA ARG A 461 5.59 -26.37 6.27
C ARG A 461 6.92 -27.06 6.58
N HIS A 462 7.84 -26.33 7.20
CA HIS A 462 9.09 -26.85 7.74
C HIS A 462 9.18 -26.43 9.21
N GLY A 463 8.92 -27.37 10.11
CA GLY A 463 8.78 -27.08 11.55
C GLY A 463 7.74 -25.98 11.80
N SER A 464 8.20 -24.84 12.33
CA SER A 464 7.39 -23.64 12.61
C SER A 464 7.39 -22.60 11.49
N THR A 465 7.80 -22.96 10.27
CA THR A 465 7.87 -22.03 9.14
C THR A 465 6.94 -22.50 8.04
N LEU A 466 6.04 -21.62 7.61
CA LEU A 466 5.19 -21.82 6.43
C LEU A 466 5.79 -21.07 5.24
N VAL A 467 5.88 -21.73 4.10
CA VAL A 467 6.39 -21.16 2.84
C VAL A 467 5.40 -21.41 1.72
N PHE A 468 5.16 -20.40 0.88
CA PHE A 468 4.22 -20.49 -0.24
C PHE A 468 4.73 -19.70 -1.44
N SER A 469 4.56 -20.25 -2.64
CA SER A 469 4.72 -19.51 -3.89
C SER A 469 3.93 -20.17 -5.02
N LEU A 470 3.63 -19.39 -6.05
CA LEU A 470 3.14 -19.90 -7.33
C LEU A 470 4.26 -20.55 -8.18
N ASP A 471 5.51 -20.42 -7.74
CA ASP A 471 6.70 -21.02 -8.34
C ASP A 471 7.36 -21.97 -7.34
N ASP A 472 7.29 -23.27 -7.61
CA ASP A 472 7.85 -24.33 -6.77
C ASP A 472 9.36 -24.18 -6.54
N LYS A 473 10.12 -23.61 -7.49
CA LYS A 473 11.56 -23.40 -7.33
C LYS A 473 11.88 -22.51 -6.13
N LEU A 474 11.02 -21.51 -5.86
CA LEU A 474 11.20 -20.63 -4.71
C LEU A 474 10.91 -21.35 -3.40
N VAL A 475 9.90 -22.22 -3.38
CA VAL A 475 9.58 -23.06 -2.21
C VAL A 475 10.73 -24.03 -1.94
N ASP A 476 11.22 -24.73 -2.95
CA ASP A 476 12.34 -25.66 -2.83
C ASP A 476 13.62 -24.97 -2.34
N LYS A 477 13.90 -23.76 -2.84
CA LYS A 477 15.04 -22.95 -2.39
C LYS A 477 14.89 -22.51 -0.93
N ALA A 478 13.68 -22.15 -0.49
CA ALA A 478 13.38 -21.80 0.90
C ALA A 478 13.54 -23.02 1.83
N LEU A 479 12.99 -24.18 1.46
CA LEU A 479 13.19 -25.42 2.20
C LEU A 479 14.67 -25.82 2.26
N GLY A 480 15.40 -25.68 1.15
CA GLY A 480 16.84 -25.88 1.12
C GLY A 480 17.61 -24.90 2.00
N THR A 481 17.15 -23.66 2.14
CA THR A 481 17.73 -22.66 3.06
C THR A 481 17.51 -23.06 4.52
N LEU A 482 16.29 -23.49 4.88
CA LEU A 482 15.95 -24.00 6.20
C LEU A 482 16.74 -25.27 6.57
N ASP A 483 17.01 -26.12 5.58
CA ASP A 483 17.89 -27.29 5.70
C ASP A 483 19.40 -26.95 5.65
N LYS A 484 19.76 -25.67 5.62
CA LYS A 484 21.16 -25.17 5.56
C LYS A 484 21.93 -25.61 4.32
N ARG A 485 21.24 -25.93 3.22
CA ARG A 485 21.83 -26.22 1.90
C ARG A 485 22.10 -24.95 1.10
N PHE A 486 21.35 -23.89 1.38
CA PHE A 486 21.56 -22.56 0.80
C PHE A 486 21.72 -21.51 1.91
N PRO A 487 22.47 -20.43 1.67
CA PRO A 487 22.60 -19.35 2.62
C PRO A 487 21.30 -18.53 2.75
N PRO A 488 20.88 -18.17 3.98
CA PRO A 488 19.74 -17.31 4.22
C PRO A 488 20.08 -15.82 4.05
N MET A 489 19.05 -15.00 3.84
CA MET A 489 19.16 -13.53 3.89
C MET A 489 19.73 -13.04 5.22
N ALA A 490 19.45 -13.74 6.33
CA ALA A 490 20.00 -13.47 7.66
C ALA A 490 21.54 -13.36 7.71
N ASP A 491 22.26 -13.94 6.74
CA ASP A 491 23.72 -13.88 6.69
C ASP A 491 24.27 -12.57 6.10
N VAL A 492 23.47 -11.84 5.32
CA VAL A 492 23.86 -10.58 4.64
C VAL A 492 23.17 -9.35 5.21
N VAL A 493 22.10 -9.53 5.96
CA VAL A 493 21.37 -8.42 6.59
C VAL A 493 21.97 -8.08 7.96
N PRO A 494 21.84 -6.83 8.43
CA PRO A 494 22.35 -6.44 9.74
C PRO A 494 21.65 -7.21 10.87
N LYS A 495 22.42 -7.80 11.79
CA LYS A 495 21.91 -8.70 12.84
C LYS A 495 21.17 -8.02 13.99
N ASP A 496 21.54 -6.76 14.26
CA ASP A 496 21.10 -6.01 15.45
C ASP A 496 20.14 -4.86 15.10
N LEU A 497 19.58 -4.87 13.89
CA LEU A 497 18.69 -3.80 13.43
C LEU A 497 17.36 -4.37 12.98
N LEU A 498 16.31 -3.58 13.24
CA LEU A 498 15.02 -3.85 12.68
C LEU A 498 15.02 -3.50 11.18
N MET A 499 14.97 -4.52 10.33
CA MET A 499 15.01 -4.36 8.88
C MET A 499 13.69 -4.85 8.27
N PRO A 500 12.72 -3.96 8.00
CA PRO A 500 11.46 -4.33 7.34
C PRO A 500 11.61 -4.47 5.82
N ILE A 501 12.63 -3.87 5.19
CA ILE A 501 12.76 -3.87 3.74
C ILE A 501 14.22 -4.14 3.34
N TYR A 502 14.37 -5.05 2.37
CA TYR A 502 15.62 -5.27 1.65
C TYR A 502 15.41 -4.95 0.17
N PHE A 503 16.42 -4.34 -0.45
CA PHE A 503 16.43 -4.00 -1.88
C PHE A 503 17.74 -4.42 -2.51
N GLY A 504 17.66 -5.27 -3.54
CA GLY A 504 18.77 -5.74 -4.38
C GLY A 504 18.64 -5.20 -5.79
N PRO A 505 19.26 -4.05 -6.14
CA PRO A 505 19.10 -3.40 -7.43
C PRO A 505 19.48 -4.27 -8.63
N ASP A 506 20.49 -5.13 -8.49
CA ASP A 506 20.97 -6.06 -9.51
C ASP A 506 19.91 -7.10 -9.90
N SER A 507 19.38 -7.80 -8.91
CA SER A 507 18.34 -8.81 -9.09
C SER A 507 17.02 -8.15 -9.50
N MET A 508 16.70 -6.95 -9.00
CA MET A 508 15.54 -6.19 -9.44
C MET A 508 15.64 -5.80 -10.92
N ALA A 509 16.80 -5.30 -11.36
CA ALA A 509 17.01 -4.97 -12.77
C ALA A 509 16.82 -6.17 -13.70
N GLN A 510 17.31 -7.35 -13.30
CA GLN A 510 17.11 -8.59 -14.03
C GLN A 510 15.64 -8.99 -14.10
N LEU A 511 14.94 -8.96 -12.97
CA LEU A 511 13.50 -9.25 -12.90
C LEU A 511 12.69 -8.31 -13.82
N MET A 512 12.93 -7.00 -13.72
CA MET A 512 12.24 -6.00 -14.56
C MET A 512 12.55 -6.17 -16.04
N GLN A 513 13.80 -6.50 -16.38
CA GLN A 513 14.19 -6.77 -17.76
C GLN A 513 13.45 -8.00 -18.30
N GLN A 514 13.40 -9.10 -17.54
CA GLN A 514 12.70 -10.30 -17.95
C GLN A 514 11.20 -10.04 -18.15
N GLU A 515 10.54 -9.43 -17.18
CA GLU A 515 9.10 -9.13 -17.27
C GLU A 515 8.76 -8.22 -18.45
N THR A 516 9.62 -7.22 -18.72
CA THR A 516 9.39 -6.30 -19.83
C THR A 516 9.54 -6.99 -21.18
N LEU A 517 10.61 -7.78 -21.36
CA LEU A 517 10.88 -8.42 -22.64
C LEU A 517 9.91 -9.57 -22.93
N ASP A 518 9.46 -10.29 -21.91
CA ASP A 518 8.44 -11.35 -22.07
C ASP A 518 7.06 -10.76 -22.41
N SER A 519 6.76 -9.55 -21.92
CA SER A 519 5.54 -8.82 -22.26
C SER A 519 5.60 -8.17 -23.64
N LEU A 520 6.77 -8.10 -24.27
CA LEU A 520 7.00 -7.51 -25.58
C LEU A 520 7.66 -8.53 -26.54
N PRO A 521 6.98 -9.61 -26.96
CA PRO A 521 7.57 -10.61 -27.82
C PRO A 521 8.09 -9.97 -29.12
N PRO A 522 9.34 -10.24 -29.55
CA PRO A 522 9.97 -9.52 -30.67
C PRO A 522 9.27 -9.76 -32.02
N ASP A 523 8.55 -10.87 -32.14
CA ASP A 523 7.74 -11.26 -33.30
C ASP A 523 6.38 -10.55 -33.35
N MET A 524 5.83 -10.16 -32.19
CA MET A 524 4.54 -9.47 -32.10
C MET A 524 4.68 -7.95 -31.95
N GLU A 525 5.65 -7.49 -31.16
CA GLU A 525 5.83 -6.07 -30.79
C GLU A 525 7.26 -5.57 -31.09
N PRO A 526 7.76 -5.69 -32.34
CA PRO A 526 9.17 -5.42 -32.66
C PRO A 526 9.59 -3.97 -32.39
N VAL A 527 8.68 -3.01 -32.57
CA VAL A 527 8.97 -1.58 -32.35
C VAL A 527 9.15 -1.31 -30.85
N PHE A 528 8.21 -1.75 -30.00
CA PHE A 528 8.31 -1.56 -28.56
C PHE A 528 9.43 -2.38 -27.94
N TYR A 529 9.67 -3.60 -28.43
CA TYR A 529 10.81 -4.41 -28.01
C TYR A 529 12.15 -3.70 -28.28
N ASN A 530 12.33 -3.15 -29.49
CA ASN A 530 13.53 -2.39 -29.83
C ASN A 530 13.65 -1.09 -29.03
N ALA A 531 12.54 -0.39 -28.78
CA ALA A 531 12.53 0.78 -27.91
C ALA A 531 12.92 0.43 -26.47
N ALA A 532 12.36 -0.64 -25.89
CA ALA A 532 12.73 -1.12 -24.56
C ALA A 532 14.22 -1.50 -24.50
N LYS A 533 14.71 -2.25 -25.50
CA LYS A 533 16.12 -2.63 -25.61
C LYS A 533 17.05 -1.42 -25.68
N THR A 534 16.64 -0.36 -26.38
CA THR A 534 17.46 0.84 -26.61
C THR A 534 17.42 1.80 -25.43
N TYR A 535 16.26 2.01 -24.82
CA TYR A 535 16.05 3.08 -23.83
C TYR A 535 15.88 2.59 -22.40
N LEU A 536 15.26 1.42 -22.18
CA LEU A 536 14.99 0.89 -20.85
C LEU A 536 16.13 0.01 -20.33
N ILE A 537 16.63 -0.93 -21.15
CA ILE A 537 17.65 -1.90 -20.69
C ILE A 537 18.93 -1.22 -20.19
N PRO A 538 19.47 -0.16 -20.82
CA PRO A 538 20.63 0.54 -20.26
C PRO A 538 20.36 1.16 -18.88
N LYS A 539 19.14 1.67 -18.64
CA LYS A 539 18.72 2.21 -17.34
C LYS A 539 18.63 1.11 -16.28
N LEU A 540 18.07 -0.05 -16.65
CA LEU A 540 18.06 -1.23 -15.76
C LEU A 540 19.47 -1.74 -15.47
N ARG A 541 20.39 -1.73 -16.44
CA ARG A 541 21.80 -2.08 -16.18
C ARG A 541 22.48 -1.11 -15.24
N THR A 542 22.17 0.18 -15.37
CA THR A 542 22.68 1.22 -14.48
C THR A 542 22.14 1.01 -13.06
N LEU A 543 20.83 0.75 -12.93
CA LEU A 543 20.20 0.32 -11.68
C LEU A 543 20.91 -0.90 -11.07
N GLY A 544 21.19 -1.91 -11.89
CA GLY A 544 21.84 -3.14 -11.44
C GLY A 544 23.31 -2.97 -11.03
N GLY A 545 23.94 -1.83 -11.31
CA GLY A 545 25.28 -1.48 -10.85
C GLY A 545 25.34 -0.97 -9.40
N TYR A 546 24.19 -0.69 -8.78
CA TYR A 546 24.13 -0.20 -7.40
C TYR A 546 24.29 -1.34 -6.37
N GLY A 547 24.87 -0.99 -5.23
CA GLY A 547 24.97 -1.88 -4.06
C GLY A 547 23.60 -2.26 -3.49
N LYS A 548 23.58 -3.30 -2.65
CA LYS A 548 22.36 -3.76 -1.97
C LYS A 548 22.06 -2.86 -0.78
N TYR A 549 20.80 -2.73 -0.44
CA TYR A 549 20.36 -1.87 0.66
C TYR A 549 19.43 -2.60 1.63
N ALA A 550 19.69 -2.40 2.92
CA ALA A 550 18.75 -2.65 4.00
C ALA A 550 18.13 -1.30 4.41
N LEU A 551 16.80 -1.22 4.42
CA LEU A 551 16.12 -0.10 5.05
C LEU A 551 15.77 -0.52 6.46
N THR A 552 16.20 0.27 7.42
CA THR A 552 16.14 -0.06 8.85
C THR A 552 15.32 0.98 9.62
N LEU A 553 14.63 0.52 10.65
CA LEU A 553 13.96 1.39 11.62
C LEU A 553 14.83 1.56 12.88
N PRO A 554 14.66 2.64 13.64
CA PRO A 554 15.30 2.82 14.94
C PRO A 554 15.00 1.65 15.89
N GLU A 555 15.92 1.37 16.79
CA GLU A 555 15.73 0.37 17.84
C GLU A 555 14.52 0.75 18.73
N GLY A 556 13.69 -0.24 19.08
CA GLY A 556 12.47 -0.04 19.86
C GLY A 556 11.33 0.64 19.09
N SER A 557 11.39 0.70 17.76
CA SER A 557 10.28 1.22 16.96
C SER A 557 9.06 0.31 17.07
N GLU A 558 7.98 0.84 17.65
CA GLU A 558 6.67 0.20 17.72
C GLU A 558 5.58 1.22 17.35
N PRO A 559 4.53 0.79 16.61
CA PRO A 559 3.35 1.58 16.35
C PRO A 559 2.56 1.92 17.62
N ASP A 560 2.36 3.21 17.90
CA ASP A 560 1.54 3.78 18.99
C ASP A 560 0.55 4.80 18.37
N GLY A 561 -0.43 4.27 17.63
CA GLY A 561 -1.51 5.04 17.01
C GLY A 561 -1.68 4.84 15.50
N HIS A 562 -2.44 5.73 14.89
CA HIS A 562 -2.73 5.74 13.46
C HIS A 562 -1.73 6.64 12.71
N TRP A 563 -1.23 6.20 11.55
CA TRP A 563 -0.25 6.93 10.74
C TRP A 563 1.02 7.35 11.51
N GLN A 564 1.56 6.48 12.36
CA GLN A 564 2.83 6.79 13.01
C GLN A 564 3.98 6.73 11.99
N TRP A 565 4.56 7.90 11.70
CA TRP A 565 5.67 8.05 10.78
C TRP A 565 7.00 7.76 11.46
N LEU A 566 7.58 6.60 11.17
CA LEU A 566 8.88 6.16 11.67
C LEU A 566 9.98 6.46 10.63
N PRO A 567 11.12 7.06 11.01
CA PRO A 567 12.20 7.37 10.07
C PRO A 567 12.88 6.09 9.57
N LEU A 568 13.08 6.00 8.26
CA LEU A 568 13.80 4.90 7.61
C LEU A 568 15.25 5.30 7.36
N THR A 569 16.18 4.42 7.72
CA THR A 569 17.61 4.59 7.42
C THR A 569 18.04 3.59 6.36
N TRP A 570 18.59 4.09 5.26
CA TRP A 570 19.18 3.29 4.19
C TRP A 570 20.61 2.87 4.58
N LYS A 571 20.88 1.57 4.63
CA LYS A 571 22.20 1.01 4.90
C LYS A 571 22.65 0.17 3.72
N ALA A 572 23.80 0.50 3.15
CA ALA A 572 24.44 -0.33 2.15
C ALA A 572 24.93 -1.65 2.78
N LEU A 573 24.83 -2.75 2.03
CA LEU A 573 25.21 -4.11 2.44
C LEU A 573 26.44 -4.63 1.69
#